data_AF-A0A8H3YFT5-F1
#
_entry.id   AF-A0A8H3YFT5-F1
#
_cell.length_a   1.000
_cell.length_b   1.000
_cell.length_c   1.000
_cell.angle_alpha   90.00
_cell.angle_beta   90.00
_cell.angle_gamma   90.00
#
_symmetry.space_group_name_H-M   'P 1'
#
loop_
_entity.id
_entity.type
_entity.pdbx_description
1 polymer ?
#
loop_
_entity_poly.entity_id
_entity_poly.type
_entity_poly.pdbx_seq_one_letter_code
_entity_poly.pdbx_strand_id
1 'polypeptide(L)'
;MAARFTGNALKSVGFARSALVAPRVASVASVRGLATQPTPDEKATSIINSVPSTSLFTKTGGVLLGTGLTAAAISSELYVANEETVLAVGFFVILAAVASSIGAPYNSWANGHIERIKGILNGARAEHTKAITERIDSVGQLKDVVPLTQSLYAVAKETAALEHANFQLSQENAVKAELKSVLDSWVRYEQQARESEQAALVQSVQAAVDAEITKPAFKKQLLEEAVARVEALAKAKQI
;
A
#
# COMPACT_ATOMS: atom_id res chain seq x y z
N MET A 1 -8.39 -51.06 31.53
CA MET A 1 -7.44 -51.96 30.83
C MET A 1 -6.65 -51.13 29.85
N ALA A 2 -5.33 -51.16 29.72
CA ALA A 2 -4.26 -51.75 30.49
C ALA A 2 -2.99 -50.99 30.06
N ALA A 3 -2.17 -50.60 31.03
CA ALA A 3 -0.85 -50.05 30.82
C ALA A 3 0.07 -51.06 30.13
N ARG A 4 1.04 -50.60 29.32
CA ARG A 4 2.30 -51.33 29.11
C ARG A 4 3.49 -50.36 29.06
N PHE A 5 4.18 -50.35 30.19
CA PHE A 5 5.58 -50.01 30.37
C PHE A 5 6.49 -51.03 29.68
N THR A 6 7.58 -50.56 29.09
CA THR A 6 8.87 -51.27 28.89
C THR A 6 9.93 -50.17 28.77
N GLY A 7 10.96 -50.02 29.61
CA GLY A 7 11.61 -50.95 30.53
C GLY A 7 12.76 -51.66 29.83
N ASN A 8 13.96 -51.07 29.84
CA ASN A 8 15.30 -51.69 29.76
C ASN A 8 16.35 -50.58 29.53
N ALA A 9 17.56 -50.58 30.09
CA ALA A 9 18.16 -51.29 31.19
C ALA A 9 19.47 -50.55 31.52
N LEU A 10 19.73 -50.32 32.81
CA LEU A 10 21.02 -49.89 33.35
C LEU A 10 22.06 -51.01 33.17
N LYS A 11 23.31 -50.64 32.87
CA LYS A 11 24.63 -51.26 33.18
C LYS A 11 25.67 -50.56 32.30
N SER A 12 26.87 -50.18 32.72
CA SER A 12 27.67 -50.55 33.88
C SER A 12 28.80 -49.54 34.05
N VAL A 13 29.04 -49.13 35.29
CA VAL A 13 30.26 -48.44 35.73
C VAL A 13 31.42 -49.43 35.68
N GLY A 14 32.42 -49.13 34.86
CA GLY A 14 33.70 -49.84 34.81
C GLY A 14 34.81 -48.94 35.31
N PHE A 15 35.28 -49.19 36.54
CA PHE A 15 36.52 -48.62 37.07
C PHE A 15 37.71 -49.17 36.29
N ALA A 16 38.39 -48.30 35.54
CA ALA A 16 39.74 -48.60 35.04
C ALA A 16 40.75 -47.86 35.93
N ARG A 17 41.59 -48.67 36.59
CA ARG A 17 42.66 -48.25 37.50
C ARG A 17 43.73 -47.43 36.78
N SER A 18 44.29 -46.51 37.56
CA SER A 18 45.46 -45.69 37.29
C SER A 18 46.61 -46.46 36.65
N ALA A 19 46.99 -46.04 35.44
CA ALA A 19 48.36 -46.15 34.97
C ALA A 19 49.02 -44.79 35.22
N LEU A 20 50.01 -44.77 36.12
CA LEU A 20 50.90 -43.63 36.35
C LEU A 20 51.70 -43.38 35.07
N VAL A 21 51.22 -42.46 34.24
CA VAL A 21 51.99 -41.92 33.11
C VAL A 21 52.88 -40.83 33.70
N ALA A 22 54.19 -41.11 33.73
CA ALA A 22 55.21 -40.13 34.08
C ALA A 22 55.00 -38.86 33.24
N PRO A 23 55.18 -37.65 33.80
CA PRO A 23 55.10 -36.43 33.02
C PRO A 23 56.22 -36.51 31.99
N ARG A 24 55.88 -36.79 30.74
CA ARG A 24 56.72 -36.39 29.62
C ARG A 24 56.90 -34.90 29.80
N VAL A 25 58.14 -34.51 30.08
CA VAL A 25 58.59 -33.13 29.98
C VAL A 25 58.09 -32.66 28.63
N ALA A 26 57.00 -31.90 28.64
CA ALA A 26 56.61 -31.12 27.49
C ALA A 26 57.78 -30.17 27.36
N SER A 27 58.69 -30.47 26.43
CA SER A 27 59.58 -29.46 25.90
C SER A 27 58.66 -28.30 25.58
N VAL A 28 58.80 -27.21 26.34
CA VAL A 28 58.26 -25.92 25.95
C VAL A 28 58.91 -25.68 24.60
N ALA A 29 58.24 -26.10 23.54
CA ALA A 29 58.52 -25.63 22.21
C ALA A 29 58.41 -24.14 22.40
N SER A 30 59.57 -23.48 22.38
CA SER A 30 59.65 -22.04 22.35
C SER A 30 58.88 -21.72 21.08
N VAL A 31 57.60 -21.35 21.23
CA VAL A 31 56.86 -20.67 20.19
C VAL A 31 57.56 -19.33 20.10
N ARG A 32 58.71 -19.34 19.40
CA ARG A 32 59.19 -18.18 18.70
C ARG A 32 58.03 -17.89 17.77
N GLY A 33 57.13 -17.00 18.18
CA GLY A 33 56.39 -16.26 17.20
C GLY A 33 57.45 -15.78 16.22
N LEU A 34 57.36 -16.22 14.97
CA LEU A 34 58.03 -15.55 13.87
C LEU A 34 57.40 -14.14 13.83
N ALA A 35 57.81 -13.28 14.75
CA ALA A 35 57.90 -11.88 14.46
C ALA A 35 58.95 -11.82 13.37
N THR A 36 58.52 -11.65 12.11
CA THR A 36 59.33 -10.92 11.15
C THR A 36 59.71 -9.63 11.86
N GLN A 37 60.88 -9.62 12.50
CA GLN A 37 61.42 -8.39 13.03
C GLN A 37 61.51 -7.47 11.80
N PRO A 38 60.86 -6.30 11.82
CA PRO A 38 60.92 -5.42 10.68
C PRO A 38 62.40 -5.18 10.38
N THR A 39 62.72 -5.18 9.09
CA THR A 39 64.08 -4.91 8.65
C THR A 39 64.53 -3.58 9.27
N PRO A 40 65.82 -3.41 9.61
CA PRO A 40 66.30 -2.17 10.23
C PRO A 40 65.83 -0.90 9.49
N ASP A 41 65.70 -0.99 8.16
CA ASP A 41 65.19 0.08 7.29
C ASP A 41 63.69 0.38 7.53
N GLU A 42 62.86 -0.64 7.71
CA GLU A 42 61.43 -0.49 8.04
C GLU A 42 61.22 0.10 9.44
N LYS A 43 62.07 -0.25 10.41
CA LYS A 43 62.03 0.37 11.75
C LYS A 43 62.46 1.83 11.68
N ALA A 44 63.55 2.14 11.01
CA ALA A 44 64.05 3.51 10.86
C ALA A 44 63.01 4.41 10.18
N THR A 45 62.36 3.91 9.12
CA THR A 45 61.28 4.65 8.45
C THR A 45 60.06 4.84 9.36
N SER A 46 59.66 3.86 10.18
CA SER A 46 58.58 4.05 11.16
C SER A 46 58.88 5.12 12.21
N ILE A 47 60.14 5.21 12.68
CA ILE A 47 60.57 6.23 13.64
C ILE A 47 60.52 7.62 13.01
N ILE A 48 61.07 7.77 11.80
CA ILE A 48 61.03 9.04 11.04
C ILE A 48 59.57 9.47 10.80
N ASN A 49 58.70 8.51 10.48
CA ASN A 49 57.29 8.80 10.20
C ASN A 49 56.48 9.17 11.43
N SER A 50 56.84 8.67 12.62
CA SER A 50 56.16 8.97 13.89
C SER A 50 56.33 10.42 14.37
N VAL A 51 57.34 11.15 13.87
CA VAL A 51 57.55 12.55 14.21
C VAL A 51 56.46 13.42 13.56
N PRO A 52 55.75 14.26 14.33
CA PRO A 52 54.67 15.11 13.83
C PRO A 52 55.23 16.24 12.96
N SER A 53 55.36 15.99 11.66
CA SER A 53 55.72 16.97 10.63
C SER A 53 55.31 16.46 9.26
N THR A 54 55.08 17.37 8.31
CA THR A 54 54.67 17.07 6.94
C THR A 54 55.84 17.02 5.94
N SER A 55 57.04 17.49 6.31
CA SER A 55 58.23 17.51 5.44
C SER A 55 59.29 16.50 5.89
N LEU A 56 59.88 15.75 4.94
CA LEU A 56 60.94 14.77 5.22
C LEU A 56 62.18 15.42 5.84
N PHE A 57 62.56 16.61 5.37
CA PHE A 57 63.70 17.36 5.92
C PHE A 57 63.46 17.73 7.38
N THR A 58 62.23 18.10 7.72
CA THR A 58 61.87 18.45 9.11
C THR A 58 61.74 17.20 9.98
N LYS A 59 61.32 16.05 9.44
CA LYS A 59 61.30 14.78 10.19
C LYS A 59 62.71 14.32 10.56
N THR A 60 63.61 14.25 9.57
CA THR A 60 65.01 13.86 9.80
C THR A 60 65.74 14.91 10.63
N GLY A 61 65.50 16.19 10.34
CA GLY A 61 66.02 17.31 11.11
C GLY A 61 65.56 17.26 12.56
N GLY A 62 64.28 16.96 12.83
CA GLY A 62 63.74 16.85 14.18
C GLY A 62 64.38 15.72 15.00
N VAL A 63 64.59 14.55 14.40
CA VAL A 63 65.28 13.43 15.07
C VAL A 63 66.75 13.77 15.33
N LEU A 64 67.44 14.34 14.35
CA LEU A 64 68.85 14.74 14.47
C LEU A 64 69.04 15.87 15.48
N LEU A 65 68.16 16.87 15.47
CA LEU A 65 68.18 17.96 16.45
C LEU A 65 67.82 17.45 17.84
N GLY A 66 66.82 16.59 17.97
CA GLY A 66 66.45 16.01 19.27
C GLY A 66 67.60 15.19 19.87
N THR A 67 68.21 14.31 19.08
CA THR A 67 69.36 13.50 19.51
C THR A 67 70.62 14.33 19.73
N GLY A 68 70.85 15.36 18.91
CA GLY A 68 71.97 16.29 19.06
C GLY A 68 71.86 17.16 20.31
N LEU A 69 70.66 17.68 20.60
CA LEU A 69 70.40 18.47 21.81
C LEU A 69 70.50 17.62 23.08
N THR A 70 70.02 16.39 23.08
CA THR A 70 70.18 15.50 24.25
C THR A 70 71.64 15.12 24.46
N ALA A 71 72.38 14.80 23.40
CA ALA A 71 73.82 14.54 23.49
C ALA A 71 74.60 15.77 23.99
N ALA A 72 74.28 16.96 23.48
CA ALA A 72 74.89 18.21 23.93
C ALA A 72 74.56 18.52 25.39
N ALA A 73 73.31 18.32 25.83
CA ALA A 73 72.89 18.56 27.22
C ALA A 73 73.59 17.63 28.22
N ILE A 74 73.84 16.37 27.83
CA ILE A 74 74.64 15.44 28.63
C ILE A 74 76.12 15.85 28.61
N SER A 75 76.66 16.16 27.43
CA SER A 75 78.07 16.52 27.27
C SER A 75 78.45 17.83 27.95
N SER A 76 77.52 18.78 28.09
CA SER A 76 77.74 20.05 28.75
C SER A 76 77.31 20.05 30.23
N GLU A 77 77.01 18.88 30.81
CA GLU A 77 76.48 18.71 32.17
C GLU A 77 75.23 19.55 32.47
N LEU A 78 74.52 20.02 31.43
CA LEU A 78 73.27 20.77 31.58
C LEU A 78 72.17 19.87 32.16
N TYR A 79 72.27 18.56 31.91
CA TYR A 79 71.50 17.52 32.57
C TYR A 79 72.41 16.67 33.45
N VAL A 80 72.21 16.74 34.77
CA VAL A 80 72.91 15.91 35.76
C VAL A 80 72.01 14.76 36.19
N ALA A 81 72.48 13.53 35.99
CA ALA A 81 71.76 12.33 36.42
C ALA A 81 71.79 12.21 37.96
N ASN A 82 70.72 12.66 38.61
CA ASN A 82 70.51 12.55 40.06
C ASN A 82 69.44 11.49 40.39
N GLU A 83 69.19 11.23 41.68
CA GLU A 83 68.16 10.30 42.18
C GLU A 83 66.76 10.59 41.60
N GLU A 84 66.43 11.86 41.38
CA GLU A 84 65.16 12.28 40.76
C GLU A 84 65.00 11.79 39.31
N THR A 85 66.08 11.46 38.61
CA THR A 85 66.02 10.94 37.24
C THR A 85 65.48 9.52 37.17
N VAL A 86 65.78 8.70 38.18
CA VAL A 86 65.21 7.36 38.32
C VAL A 86 63.70 7.46 38.61
N LEU A 87 63.30 8.42 39.45
CA LEU A 87 61.89 8.71 39.71
C LEU A 87 61.17 9.20 38.45
N ALA A 88 61.77 10.11 37.68
CA ALA A 88 61.21 10.62 36.44
C ALA A 88 61.02 9.51 35.40
N VAL A 89 62.02 8.65 35.21
CA VAL A 89 61.92 7.49 34.30
C VAL A 89 60.81 6.54 34.76
N GLY A 90 60.75 6.22 36.05
CA GLY A 90 59.68 5.37 36.62
C GLY A 90 58.29 5.97 36.40
N PHE A 91 58.14 7.28 36.60
CA PHE A 91 56.89 8.01 36.36
C PHE A 91 56.48 7.95 34.88
N PHE A 92 57.40 8.16 33.94
CA PHE A 92 57.11 8.09 32.51
C PHE A 92 56.72 6.67 32.05
N VAL A 93 57.34 5.63 32.62
CA VAL A 93 56.95 4.23 32.35
C VAL A 93 55.53 3.96 32.82
N ILE A 94 55.17 4.42 34.03
CA ILE A 94 53.80 4.28 34.55
C ILE A 94 52.82 5.07 33.68
N LEU A 95 53.14 6.31 33.30
CA LEU A 95 52.29 7.10 32.41
C LEU A 95 52.08 6.42 31.06
N ALA A 96 53.12 5.84 30.46
CA ALA A 96 53.01 5.10 29.20
C ALA A 96 52.12 3.85 29.35
N ALA A 97 52.26 3.12 30.46
CA ALA A 97 51.41 1.97 30.77
C ALA A 97 49.94 2.36 31.00
N VAL A 98 49.69 3.48 31.68
CA VAL A 98 48.34 4.02 31.91
C VAL A 98 47.72 4.55 30.62
N ALA A 99 48.48 5.30 29.83
CA ALA A 99 48.01 5.85 28.55
C ALA A 99 47.62 4.73 27.57
N SER A 100 48.44 3.67 27.49
CA SER A 100 48.15 2.51 26.62
C SER A 100 46.97 1.68 27.11
N SER A 101 46.78 1.53 28.43
CA SER A 101 45.69 0.72 29.00
C SER A 101 44.33 1.44 29.03
N ILE A 102 44.30 2.75 29.27
CA ILE A 102 43.04 3.52 29.40
C ILE A 102 42.57 4.12 28.06
N GLY A 103 43.48 4.33 27.10
CA GLY A 103 43.15 4.99 25.83
C GLY A 103 42.01 4.30 25.05
N ALA A 104 42.08 2.97 24.90
CA ALA A 104 41.06 2.19 24.20
C ALA A 104 39.68 2.20 24.89
N PRO A 105 39.57 1.85 26.19
CA PRO A 105 38.26 1.87 26.86
C PRO A 105 37.67 3.28 26.94
N TYR A 106 38.48 4.32 27.16
CA TYR A 106 37.98 5.70 27.18
C TYR A 106 37.43 6.13 25.81
N ASN A 107 38.14 5.83 24.72
CA ASN A 107 37.64 6.13 23.38
C ASN A 107 36.32 5.41 23.08
N SER A 108 36.20 4.13 23.46
CA SER A 108 34.94 3.38 23.28
C SER A 108 33.79 3.99 24.08
N TRP A 109 34.06 4.42 25.32
CA TRP A 109 33.06 5.07 26.18
C TRP A 109 32.64 6.43 25.63
N ALA A 110 33.61 7.25 25.21
CA ALA A 110 33.36 8.57 24.63
C ALA A 110 32.54 8.45 23.34
N ASN A 111 32.91 7.53 22.44
CA ASN A 111 32.18 7.27 21.21
C ASN A 111 30.75 6.79 21.48
N GLY A 112 30.55 5.87 22.42
CA GLY A 112 29.22 5.40 22.80
C GLY A 112 28.34 6.51 23.41
N HIS A 113 28.94 7.43 24.17
CA HIS A 113 28.21 8.59 24.70
C HIS A 113 27.80 9.56 23.59
N ILE A 114 28.72 9.86 22.65
CA ILE A 114 28.44 10.69 21.48
C ILE A 114 27.34 10.07 20.62
N GLU A 115 27.40 8.76 20.38
CA GLU A 115 26.41 8.05 19.57
C GLU A 115 25.03 8.04 20.24
N ARG A 116 24.97 7.87 21.56
CA ARG A 116 23.70 7.99 22.30
C ARG A 116 23.08 9.38 22.15
N ILE A 117 23.87 10.44 22.32
CA ILE A 117 23.37 11.82 22.18
C ILE A 117 22.90 12.06 20.74
N LYS A 118 23.69 11.66 19.75
CA LYS A 118 23.31 11.75 18.33
C LYS A 118 22.03 10.97 18.03
N GLY A 119 21.90 9.77 18.59
CA GLY A 119 20.72 8.91 18.45
C GLY A 119 19.47 9.57 19.01
N ILE A 120 19.54 10.13 20.23
CA ILE A 120 18.40 10.87 20.83
C ILE A 120 18.05 12.09 19.99
N LEU A 121 19.03 12.88 19.56
CA LEU A 121 18.78 14.10 18.79
C LEU A 121 18.17 13.80 17.41
N ASN A 122 18.68 12.78 16.72
CA ASN A 122 18.13 12.37 15.42
C ASN A 122 16.76 11.69 15.57
N GLY A 123 16.57 10.90 16.63
CA GLY A 123 15.28 10.30 16.98
C GLY A 123 14.22 11.35 17.27
N ALA A 124 14.53 12.33 18.12
CA ALA A 124 13.63 13.43 18.44
C ALA A 124 13.28 14.28 17.21
N ARG A 125 14.24 14.53 16.31
CA ARG A 125 13.96 15.21 15.04
C ARG A 125 13.01 14.41 14.16
N ALA A 126 13.26 13.12 13.98
CA ALA A 126 12.41 12.26 13.18
C ALA A 126 10.99 12.13 13.76
N GLU A 127 10.87 11.95 15.07
CA GLU A 127 9.59 11.89 15.78
C GLU A 127 8.82 13.21 15.67
N HIS A 128 9.50 14.35 15.85
CA HIS A 128 8.86 15.66 15.71
C HIS A 128 8.41 15.94 14.26
N THR A 129 9.23 15.58 13.26
CA THR A 129 8.82 15.68 11.86
C THR A 129 7.61 14.80 11.58
N LYS A 130 7.60 13.56 12.08
CA LYS A 130 6.46 12.65 11.92
C LYS A 130 5.18 13.21 12.56
N ALA A 131 5.27 13.69 13.80
CA ALA A 131 4.12 14.27 14.50
C ALA A 131 3.58 15.53 13.78
N ILE A 132 4.45 16.36 13.22
CA ILE A 132 4.03 17.50 12.40
C ILE A 132 3.35 17.02 11.12
N THR A 133 3.92 16.03 10.42
CA THR A 133 3.32 15.48 9.21
C THR A 133 1.92 14.89 9.49
N GLU A 134 1.78 14.08 10.54
CA GLU A 134 0.48 13.54 10.96
C GLU A 134 -0.54 14.65 11.27
N ARG A 135 -0.09 15.74 11.91
CA ARG A 135 -0.94 16.90 12.19
C ARG A 135 -1.32 17.66 10.92
N ILE A 136 -0.40 17.80 9.97
CA ILE A 136 -0.67 18.41 8.65
C ILE A 136 -1.69 17.56 7.90
N ASP A 137 -1.55 16.24 7.89
CA ASP A 137 -2.49 15.34 7.21
C ASP A 137 -3.89 15.42 7.83
N SER A 138 -3.98 15.44 9.16
CA SER A 138 -5.24 15.62 9.89
C SER A 138 -5.90 16.97 9.57
N VAL A 139 -5.13 18.06 9.51
CA VAL A 139 -5.64 19.38 9.12
C VAL A 139 -5.98 19.43 7.63
N GLY A 140 -5.25 18.70 6.78
CA GLY A 140 -5.52 18.55 5.36
C GLY A 140 -6.90 17.96 5.11
N GLN A 141 -7.31 16.94 5.88
CA GLN A 141 -8.66 16.36 5.79
C GLN A 141 -9.77 17.37 6.14
N LEU A 142 -9.51 18.30 7.06
CA LEU A 142 -10.49 19.32 7.44
C LEU A 142 -10.73 20.36 6.33
N LYS A 143 -9.75 20.55 5.43
CA LYS A 143 -9.89 21.45 4.27
C LYS A 143 -11.02 21.01 3.34
N ASP A 144 -11.23 19.71 3.19
CA ASP A 144 -12.19 19.14 2.24
C ASP A 144 -13.63 19.10 2.79
N VAL A 145 -13.82 19.33 4.09
CA VAL A 145 -15.15 19.29 4.73
C VAL A 145 -16.04 20.47 4.28
N VAL A 146 -15.46 21.65 4.04
CA VAL A 146 -16.21 22.84 3.58
C VAL A 146 -16.81 22.64 2.19
N PRO A 147 -16.05 22.27 1.13
CA PRO A 147 -16.63 22.01 -0.18
C PRO A 147 -17.58 20.81 -0.17
N LEU A 148 -17.29 19.77 0.62
CA LEU A 148 -18.20 18.63 0.79
C LEU A 148 -19.55 19.06 1.36
N THR A 149 -19.55 19.90 2.40
CA THR A 149 -20.79 20.40 3.02
C THR A 149 -21.58 21.27 2.03
N GLN A 150 -20.90 22.15 1.28
CA GLN A 150 -21.54 22.95 0.23
C GLN A 150 -22.16 22.07 -0.86
N SER A 151 -21.45 21.01 -1.28
CA SER A 151 -21.98 20.05 -2.26
C SER A 151 -23.20 19.30 -1.73
N LEU A 152 -23.23 18.94 -0.44
CA LEU A 152 -24.36 18.26 0.18
C LEU A 152 -25.61 19.16 0.23
N TYR A 153 -25.43 20.45 0.54
CA TYR A 153 -26.51 21.43 0.46
C TYR A 153 -26.98 21.69 -0.98
N ALA A 154 -26.06 21.71 -1.95
CA ALA A 154 -26.41 21.86 -3.36
C ALA A 154 -27.25 20.66 -3.85
N VAL A 155 -26.83 19.44 -3.52
CA VAL A 155 -27.58 18.20 -3.84
C VAL A 155 -28.95 18.23 -3.17
N ALA A 156 -29.05 18.60 -1.89
CA ALA A 156 -30.35 18.70 -1.21
C ALA A 156 -31.30 19.69 -1.89
N LYS A 157 -30.78 20.85 -2.33
CA LYS A 157 -31.57 21.86 -3.05
C LYS A 157 -32.01 21.39 -4.44
N GLU A 158 -31.11 20.72 -5.17
CA GLU A 158 -31.41 20.16 -6.48
C GLU A 158 -32.46 19.04 -6.38
N THR A 159 -32.32 18.13 -5.42
CA THR A 159 -33.29 17.07 -5.16
C THR A 159 -34.68 17.65 -4.88
N ALA A 160 -34.79 18.65 -4.00
CA ALA A 160 -36.08 19.29 -3.71
C ALA A 160 -36.70 19.95 -4.96
N ALA A 161 -35.90 20.58 -5.81
CA ALA A 161 -36.37 21.18 -7.06
C ALA A 161 -36.84 20.11 -8.07
N LEU A 162 -36.10 19.01 -8.21
CA LEU A 162 -36.44 17.89 -9.09
C LEU A 162 -37.68 17.14 -8.61
N GLU A 163 -37.83 16.92 -7.30
CA GLU A 163 -39.03 16.32 -6.72
C GLU A 163 -40.28 17.16 -6.98
N HIS A 164 -40.17 18.49 -6.81
CA HIS A 164 -41.26 19.40 -7.12
C HIS A 164 -41.64 19.38 -8.61
N ALA A 165 -40.65 19.42 -9.51
CA ALA A 165 -40.88 19.34 -10.95
C ALA A 165 -41.51 17.99 -11.36
N ASN A 166 -41.02 16.87 -10.80
CA ASN A 166 -41.61 15.55 -11.02
C ASN A 166 -43.05 15.47 -10.51
N PHE A 167 -43.36 16.11 -9.38
CA PHE A 167 -44.71 16.14 -8.83
C PHE A 167 -45.67 16.96 -9.69
N GLN A 168 -45.22 18.09 -10.25
CA GLN A 168 -46.02 18.86 -11.21
C GLN A 168 -46.30 18.07 -12.48
N LEU A 169 -45.26 17.45 -13.06
CA LEU A 169 -45.41 16.63 -14.26
C LEU A 169 -46.30 15.40 -14.03
N SER A 170 -46.21 14.77 -12.86
CA SER A 170 -47.08 13.64 -12.52
C SER A 170 -48.54 14.05 -12.36
N GLN A 171 -48.82 15.21 -11.77
CA GLN A 171 -50.17 15.78 -11.71
C GLN A 171 -50.73 16.09 -13.11
N GLU A 172 -49.94 16.74 -13.97
CA GLU A 172 -50.35 17.01 -15.35
C GLU A 172 -50.64 15.72 -16.12
N ASN A 173 -49.80 14.70 -15.95
CA ASN A 173 -50.00 13.40 -16.61
C ASN A 173 -51.22 12.67 -16.07
N ALA A 174 -51.49 12.75 -14.77
CA ALA A 174 -52.71 12.19 -14.18
C ALA A 174 -53.97 12.85 -14.76
N VAL A 175 -54.00 14.19 -14.85
CA VAL A 175 -55.12 14.92 -15.45
C VAL A 175 -55.28 14.57 -16.94
N LYS A 176 -54.18 14.51 -17.71
CA LYS A 176 -54.21 14.10 -19.12
C LYS A 176 -54.73 12.66 -19.28
N ALA A 177 -54.36 11.75 -18.39
CA ALA A 177 -54.83 10.36 -18.42
C ALA A 177 -56.34 10.26 -18.14
N GLU A 178 -56.84 10.99 -17.16
CA GLU A 178 -58.29 11.04 -16.87
C GLU A 178 -59.08 11.63 -18.04
N LEU A 179 -58.62 12.75 -18.61
CA LEU A 179 -59.23 13.36 -19.79
C LEU A 179 -59.25 12.40 -20.99
N LYS A 180 -58.14 11.69 -21.22
CA LYS A 180 -58.07 10.66 -22.26
C LYS A 180 -59.04 9.51 -22.00
N SER A 181 -59.12 9.02 -20.76
CA SER A 181 -60.06 7.96 -20.36
C SER A 181 -61.51 8.35 -20.64
N VAL A 182 -61.89 9.58 -20.28
CA VAL A 182 -63.22 10.13 -20.60
C VAL A 182 -63.43 10.17 -22.10
N LEU A 183 -62.49 10.73 -22.88
CA LEU A 183 -62.62 10.82 -24.33
C LEU A 183 -62.72 9.44 -25.00
N ASP A 184 -61.89 8.49 -24.59
CA ASP A 184 -61.91 7.11 -25.09
C ASP A 184 -63.26 6.44 -24.74
N SER A 185 -63.86 6.75 -23.59
CA SER A 185 -65.20 6.26 -23.22
C SER A 185 -66.30 6.82 -24.13
N TRP A 186 -66.22 8.09 -24.51
CA TRP A 186 -67.14 8.71 -25.47
C TRP A 186 -67.00 8.10 -26.86
N VAL A 187 -65.77 7.91 -27.34
CA VAL A 187 -65.51 7.27 -28.63
C VAL A 187 -66.05 5.84 -28.64
N ARG A 188 -65.86 5.08 -27.56
CA ARG A 188 -66.41 3.72 -27.43
C ARG A 188 -67.94 3.73 -27.43
N TYR A 189 -68.57 4.66 -26.71
CA TYR A 189 -70.02 4.81 -26.72
C TYR A 189 -70.55 5.14 -28.13
N GLU A 190 -69.89 6.05 -28.84
CA GLU A 190 -70.26 6.43 -30.20
C GLU A 190 -70.11 5.27 -31.19
N GLN A 191 -69.02 4.50 -31.11
CA GLN A 191 -68.83 3.31 -31.92
C GLN A 191 -69.94 2.28 -31.64
N GLN A 192 -70.26 2.02 -30.37
CA GLN A 192 -71.32 1.09 -29.99
C GLN A 192 -72.70 1.56 -30.47
N ALA A 193 -72.99 2.87 -30.40
CA ALA A 193 -74.23 3.43 -30.91
C ALA A 193 -74.33 3.24 -32.43
N ARG A 194 -73.28 3.59 -33.18
CA ARG A 194 -73.23 3.40 -34.64
C ARG A 194 -73.38 1.93 -35.04
N GLU A 195 -72.71 1.01 -34.34
CA GLU A 195 -72.85 -0.43 -34.56
C GLU A 195 -74.28 -0.92 -34.29
N SER A 196 -74.92 -0.42 -33.23
CA SER A 196 -76.31 -0.79 -32.90
C SER A 196 -77.32 -0.25 -33.92
N GLU A 197 -77.12 0.97 -34.42
CA GLU A 197 -77.94 1.57 -35.48
C GLU A 197 -77.76 0.80 -36.79
N GLN A 198 -76.53 0.46 -37.15
CA GLN A 198 -76.25 -0.37 -38.33
C GLN A 198 -76.89 -1.75 -38.21
N ALA A 199 -76.80 -2.39 -37.05
CA ALA A 199 -77.45 -3.68 -36.81
C ALA A 199 -78.99 -3.59 -36.92
N ALA A 200 -79.60 -2.55 -36.35
CA ALA A 200 -81.04 -2.31 -36.45
C ALA A 200 -81.48 -2.00 -37.90
N LEU A 201 -80.70 -1.20 -38.62
CA LEU A 201 -80.93 -0.92 -40.05
C LEU A 201 -80.84 -2.20 -40.87
N VAL A 202 -79.81 -3.03 -40.66
CA VAL A 202 -79.66 -4.33 -41.35
C VAL A 202 -80.85 -5.24 -41.05
N GLN A 203 -81.28 -5.36 -39.80
CA GLN A 203 -82.45 -6.17 -39.44
C GLN A 203 -83.75 -5.65 -40.08
N SER A 204 -83.97 -4.34 -40.09
CA SER A 204 -85.18 -3.74 -40.70
C SER A 204 -85.20 -3.90 -42.22
N VAL A 205 -84.05 -3.71 -42.89
CA VAL A 205 -83.90 -3.95 -44.33
C VAL A 205 -84.09 -5.44 -44.63
N GLN A 206 -83.50 -6.33 -43.85
CA GLN A 206 -83.68 -7.78 -44.01
C GLN A 206 -85.15 -8.20 -43.86
N ALA A 207 -85.83 -7.72 -42.82
CA ALA A 207 -87.25 -8.00 -42.62
C ALA A 207 -88.15 -7.44 -43.74
N ALA A 208 -87.83 -6.24 -44.26
CA ALA A 208 -88.55 -5.65 -45.39
C ALA A 208 -88.36 -6.47 -46.67
N VAL A 209 -87.13 -6.93 -46.95
CA VAL A 209 -86.81 -7.79 -48.09
C VAL A 209 -87.51 -9.15 -47.96
N ASP A 210 -87.48 -9.80 -46.79
CA ASP A 210 -88.18 -11.06 -46.54
C ASP A 210 -89.71 -10.92 -46.71
N ALA A 211 -90.28 -9.79 -46.26
CA ALA A 211 -91.70 -9.47 -46.45
C ALA A 211 -92.06 -9.17 -47.91
N GLU A 212 -91.14 -8.63 -48.71
CA GLU A 212 -91.35 -8.39 -50.14
C GLU A 212 -91.26 -9.69 -50.95
N ILE A 213 -90.29 -10.55 -50.65
CA ILE A 213 -90.10 -11.86 -51.31
C ILE A 213 -91.30 -12.80 -51.08
N THR A 214 -91.98 -12.69 -49.93
CA THR A 214 -93.15 -13.54 -49.64
C THR A 214 -94.39 -13.13 -50.43
N LYS A 215 -94.49 -11.90 -50.94
CA LYS A 215 -95.66 -11.42 -51.71
C LYS A 215 -95.79 -12.17 -53.05
N PRO A 216 -97.00 -12.64 -53.42
CA PRO A 216 -97.21 -13.41 -54.64
C PRO A 216 -96.97 -12.59 -55.92
N ALA A 217 -97.15 -11.27 -55.88
CA ALA A 217 -96.88 -10.38 -57.01
C ALA A 217 -95.38 -10.31 -57.34
N PHE A 218 -94.52 -10.17 -56.33
CA PHE A 218 -93.07 -10.17 -56.51
C PHE A 218 -92.56 -11.53 -56.99
N LYS A 219 -93.08 -12.65 -56.45
CA LYS A 219 -92.75 -14.00 -56.95
C LYS A 219 -93.08 -14.18 -58.43
N LYS A 220 -94.22 -13.65 -58.89
CA LYS A 220 -94.60 -13.69 -60.32
C LYS A 220 -93.67 -12.84 -61.17
N GLN A 221 -93.38 -11.61 -60.76
CA GLN A 221 -92.42 -10.73 -61.44
C GLN A 221 -91.03 -11.34 -61.51
N LEU A 222 -90.56 -11.97 -60.44
CA LEU A 222 -89.26 -12.66 -60.40
C LEU A 222 -89.24 -13.89 -61.32
N LEU A 223 -90.34 -14.66 -61.40
CA LEU A 223 -90.46 -15.77 -62.33
C LEU A 223 -90.50 -15.28 -63.79
N GLU A 224 -91.21 -14.19 -64.07
CA GLU A 224 -91.24 -13.56 -65.39
C GLU A 224 -89.86 -13.02 -65.78
N GLU A 225 -89.15 -12.36 -64.86
CA GLU A 225 -87.78 -11.88 -65.09
C GLU A 225 -86.80 -13.05 -65.27
N ALA A 226 -86.92 -14.12 -64.47
CA ALA A 226 -86.10 -15.31 -64.61
C ALA A 226 -86.36 -16.02 -65.94
N VAL A 227 -87.61 -16.15 -66.37
CA VAL A 227 -87.97 -16.71 -67.69
C VAL A 227 -87.44 -15.80 -68.79
N ALA A 228 -87.61 -14.48 -68.71
CA ALA A 228 -87.06 -13.54 -69.68
C ALA A 228 -85.53 -13.60 -69.76
N ARG A 229 -84.82 -13.76 -68.63
CA ARG A 229 -83.35 -13.95 -68.61
C ARG A 229 -82.95 -15.30 -69.19
N VAL A 230 -83.70 -16.37 -68.93
CA VAL A 230 -83.47 -17.68 -69.54
C VAL A 230 -83.75 -17.66 -71.04
N GLU A 231 -84.80 -16.99 -71.49
CA GLU A 231 -85.11 -16.80 -72.91
C GLU A 231 -84.06 -15.93 -73.62
N ALA A 232 -83.55 -14.89 -72.95
CA ALA A 232 -82.44 -14.08 -73.46
C ALA A 232 -81.15 -14.90 -73.53
N LEU A 233 -80.84 -15.72 -72.51
CA LEU A 233 -79.71 -16.65 -72.54
C LEU A 233 -79.89 -17.75 -73.59
N ALA A 234 -81.11 -18.24 -73.82
CA ALA A 234 -81.41 -19.22 -74.84
C ALA A 234 -81.30 -18.63 -76.25
N LYS A 235 -81.78 -17.40 -76.49
CA LYS A 235 -81.54 -16.65 -77.73
C LYS A 235 -80.06 -16.32 -77.95
N ALA A 236 -79.33 -16.01 -76.88
CA ALA A 236 -77.89 -15.78 -76.94
C ALA A 236 -77.07 -17.08 -77.12
N LYS A 237 -77.62 -18.24 -76.73
CA LYS A 237 -77.04 -19.59 -76.92
C LYS A 237 -77.60 -20.34 -78.14
N GLN A 238 -78.52 -19.78 -78.92
CA GLN A 238 -78.96 -20.37 -80.19
C GLN A 238 -77.83 -20.29 -81.23
N ILE A 239 -76.94 -21.28 -81.13
CA ILE A 239 -76.59 -22.19 -82.22
C ILE A 239 -77.62 -23.33 -82.17
#